data_AF-A0A519W523-F1
#
_entry.id   AF-A0A519W523-F1
#
_cell.length_a   1.000
_cell.length_b   1.000
_cell.length_c   1.000
_cell.angle_alpha   90.00
_cell.angle_beta   90.00
_cell.angle_gamma   90.00
#
_symmetry.space_group_name_H-M   'P 1'
#
loop_
_entity.id
_entity.type
_entity.pdbx_description
1 polymer ?
#
loop_
_entity_poly.entity_id
_entity_poly.type
_entity_poly.pdbx_seq_one_letter_code
_entity_poly.pdbx_strand_id
1 'polypeptide(L)'
;MAGKELSAIENKFAYGVKCKPVGNEIYEVRLVSYKKLPMYLQKTPADQQYRLYIKDDGKDLLLKRVFVKVEGGSFWFPKVHYIDLFTVDSENGAQILKRINLLPNEY
;
A
#
# COMPACT_ATOMS: atom_id res chain seq x y z
N MET A 1 -19.81 10.89 -7.40
CA MET A 1 -19.52 9.55 -7.94
C MET A 1 -19.39 8.60 -6.78
N ALA A 2 -20.34 7.68 -6.58
CA ALA A 2 -20.23 6.65 -5.55
C ALA A 2 -19.16 5.64 -6.02
N GLY A 3 -18.11 5.44 -5.22
CA GLY A 3 -17.08 4.44 -5.54
C GLY A 3 -17.71 3.06 -5.58
N LYS A 4 -17.43 2.29 -6.63
CA LYS A 4 -17.86 0.89 -6.73
C LYS A 4 -17.21 0.10 -5.58
N GLU A 5 -18.02 -0.64 -4.81
CA GLU A 5 -17.50 -1.56 -3.81
C GLU A 5 -16.66 -2.66 -4.50
N LEU A 6 -15.53 -3.01 -3.88
CA LEU A 6 -14.65 -4.04 -4.39
C LEU A 6 -15.34 -5.40 -4.24
N SER A 7 -15.40 -6.18 -5.31
CA SER A 7 -15.80 -7.58 -5.20
C SER A 7 -14.81 -8.34 -4.32
N ALA A 8 -15.28 -9.43 -3.69
CA ALA A 8 -14.42 -10.29 -2.86
C ALA A 8 -13.17 -10.78 -3.62
N ILE A 9 -13.27 -10.92 -4.94
CA ILE A 9 -12.19 -11.34 -5.83
C ILE A 9 -11.17 -10.20 -6.03
N GLU A 10 -11.64 -8.99 -6.38
CA GLU A 10 -10.78 -7.81 -6.51
C GLU A 10 -10.02 -7.53 -5.19
N ASN A 11 -10.70 -7.67 -4.05
CA ASN A 11 -10.07 -7.57 -2.73
C ASN A 11 -9.03 -8.68 -2.52
N LYS A 12 -9.38 -9.95 -2.77
CA LYS A 12 -8.48 -11.07 -2.53
C LYS A 12 -7.23 -11.07 -3.40
N PHE A 13 -7.26 -10.48 -4.61
CA PHE A 13 -6.17 -10.64 -5.57
C PHE A 13 -5.45 -9.35 -5.97
N ALA A 14 -6.11 -8.19 -5.97
CA ALA A 14 -5.51 -6.94 -6.45
C ALA A 14 -5.35 -5.87 -5.36
N TYR A 15 -6.43 -5.57 -4.63
CA TYR A 15 -6.50 -4.40 -3.76
C TYR A 15 -6.41 -4.72 -2.26
N GLY A 16 -6.42 -5.99 -1.88
CA GLY A 16 -6.42 -6.39 -0.48
C GLY A 16 -5.09 -6.19 0.23
N VAL A 17 -5.17 -6.22 1.55
CA VAL A 17 -4.02 -6.18 2.47
C VAL A 17 -3.97 -7.43 3.33
N LYS A 18 -2.75 -7.86 3.67
CA LYS A 18 -2.51 -8.83 4.72
C LYS A 18 -1.92 -8.11 5.92
N CYS A 19 -2.50 -8.32 7.09
CA CYS A 19 -2.05 -7.74 8.34
C CYS A 19 -1.65 -8.86 9.30
N LYS A 20 -0.51 -8.70 9.98
CA LYS A 20 -0.11 -9.57 11.09
C LYS A 20 0.43 -8.71 12.24
N PRO A 21 0.14 -9.05 13.51
CA PRO A 21 0.78 -8.39 14.64
C PRO A 21 2.28 -8.71 14.64
N VAL A 22 3.10 -7.73 15.02
CA VAL A 22 4.55 -7.91 15.23
C VAL A 22 5.01 -7.53 16.65
N GLY A 23 4.05 -7.22 17.55
CA GLY A 23 4.29 -6.86 18.94
C GLY A 23 4.16 -5.35 19.21
N ASN A 24 4.04 -4.96 20.48
CA ASN A 24 3.96 -3.57 20.93
C ASN A 24 2.89 -2.71 20.22
N GLU A 25 1.70 -3.27 19.99
CA GLU A 25 0.63 -2.61 19.20
C GLU A 25 1.03 -2.25 17.76
N ILE A 26 2.09 -2.85 17.21
CA ILE A 26 2.53 -2.67 15.83
C ILE A 26 2.03 -3.84 14.98
N TYR A 27 1.56 -3.51 13.78
CA TYR A 27 1.12 -4.50 12.79
C TYR A 27 1.89 -4.32 11.49
N GLU A 28 2.43 -5.41 10.97
CA GLU A 28 2.99 -5.43 9.62
C GLU A 28 1.84 -5.61 8.62
N VAL A 29 1.76 -4.71 7.65
CA VAL A 29 0.76 -4.68 6.58
C VAL A 29 1.48 -4.86 5.25
N ARG A 30 0.96 -5.74 4.39
CA ARG A 30 1.45 -5.95 3.02
C ARG A 30 0.31 -5.89 2.02
N LEU A 31 0.56 -5.29 0.86
CA LEU A 31 -0.35 -5.39 -0.27
C LEU A 31 -0.33 -6.83 -0.81
N VAL A 32 -1.50 -7.40 -1.11
CA VAL A 32 -1.56 -8.74 -1.71
C VAL A 32 -0.87 -8.77 -3.07
N SER A 33 -1.00 -7.68 -3.84
CA SER A 33 -0.37 -7.46 -5.15
C SER A 33 1.13 -7.22 -5.08
N TYR A 34 1.70 -6.82 -3.93
CA TYR A 34 3.13 -6.59 -3.79
C TYR A 34 3.65 -6.87 -2.37
N LYS A 35 3.98 -8.14 -2.14
CA LYS A 35 4.45 -8.61 -0.82
C LYS A 35 5.85 -8.14 -0.45
N LYS A 36 6.64 -7.59 -1.38
CA LYS A 36 8.05 -7.21 -1.12
C LYS A 36 8.19 -5.92 -0.31
N LEU A 37 7.10 -5.16 -0.15
CA LEU A 37 7.08 -3.93 0.64
C LEU A 37 6.27 -4.12 1.93
N PRO A 38 6.93 -4.39 3.07
CA PRO A 38 6.27 -4.31 4.36
C PRO A 38 6.00 -2.85 4.73
N MET A 39 4.81 -2.60 5.24
CA MET A 39 4.40 -1.34 5.85
C MET A 39 4.03 -1.60 7.32
N TYR A 40 4.12 -0.59 8.17
CA TYR A 40 3.92 -0.76 9.61
C TYR A 40 2.83 0.17 10.11
N LEU A 41 1.74 -0.43 10.58
CA LEU A 41 0.66 0.28 11.24
C LEU A 41 1.02 0.40 12.73
N GLN A 42 1.14 1.64 13.21
CA GLN A 42 1.49 1.94 14.60
C GLN A 42 0.89 3.29 15.01
N LYS A 43 0.68 3.48 16.32
CA LYS A 43 0.20 4.77 16.85
C LYS A 43 1.28 5.83 16.70
N THR A 44 0.89 7.05 16.35
CA THR A 44 1.84 8.17 16.43
C THR A 44 1.98 8.64 17.89
N PRO A 45 3.18 9.04 18.32
CA PRO A 45 3.35 9.65 19.65
C PRO A 45 2.54 10.94 19.82
N ALA A 46 2.36 11.70 18.72
CA ALA A 46 1.76 13.03 18.75
C ALA A 46 0.23 13.02 18.96
N ASP A 47 -0.49 12.08 18.36
CA ASP A 47 -1.96 12.05 18.38
C ASP A 47 -2.56 10.70 18.83
N GLN A 48 -1.71 9.70 19.14
CA GLN A 48 -2.11 8.34 19.49
C GLN A 48 -2.97 7.63 18.44
N GLN A 49 -3.05 8.16 17.21
CA GLN A 49 -3.79 7.58 16.10
C GLN A 49 -2.92 6.59 15.34
N TYR A 50 -3.52 5.50 14.87
CA TYR A 50 -2.84 4.56 14.00
C TYR A 50 -2.56 5.17 12.63
N ARG A 51 -1.31 5.10 12.22
CA ARG A 51 -0.85 5.52 10.90
C ARG A 51 0.05 4.46 10.31
N LEU A 52 0.09 4.41 8.98
CA LEU A 52 0.81 3.40 8.22
C LEU A 52 2.10 3.98 7.67
N TYR A 53 3.22 3.34 7.96
CA TYR A 53 4.56 3.83 7.61
C TYR A 53 5.30 2.85 6.70
N ILE A 54 6.02 3.37 5.72
CA ILE A 54 7.05 2.64 4.99
C ILE A 54 8.40 3.06 5.58
N LYS A 55 9.20 2.06 5.97
CA LYS A 55 10.58 2.28 6.43
C LYS A 55 11.50 2.28 5.22
N ASP A 56 12.12 3.42 4.92
CA ASP A 56 13.07 3.57 3.82
C ASP A 56 14.36 4.17 4.38
N ASP A 57 15.36 3.31 4.62
CA ASP A 57 16.70 3.57 5.17
C ASP A 57 16.85 4.91 5.93
N GLY A 58 16.42 4.93 7.19
CA GLY A 58 16.49 6.09 8.07
C GLY A 58 15.28 7.03 8.04
N LYS A 59 14.34 6.84 7.11
CA LYS A 59 13.13 7.67 6.98
C LYS A 59 11.85 6.87 7.19
N ASP A 60 10.96 7.44 8.01
CA ASP A 60 9.59 6.97 8.15
C ASP A 60 8.68 7.76 7.18
N LEU A 61 8.28 7.10 6.10
CA LEU A 61 7.38 7.66 5.11
C LEU A 61 5.93 7.34 5.49
N LEU A 62 5.17 8.37 5.86
CA LEU A 62 3.75 8.25 6.19
C LEU A 62 2.94 7.99 4.91
N LEU A 63 2.33 6.81 4.80
CA LEU A 63 1.48 6.47 3.67
C LEU A 63 0.14 7.21 3.76
N LYS A 64 -0.24 7.90 2.68
CA LYS A 64 -1.49 8.64 2.56
C LYS A 64 -2.48 7.95 1.64
N ARG A 65 -1.99 7.41 0.51
CA ARG A 65 -2.84 6.77 -0.49
C ARG A 65 -2.05 5.72 -1.27
N VAL A 66 -2.74 4.65 -1.63
CA VAL A 66 -2.26 3.64 -2.58
C VAL A 66 -3.19 3.66 -3.78
N PHE A 67 -2.62 3.69 -4.98
CA PHE A 67 -3.35 3.46 -6.21
C PHE A 67 -2.78 2.22 -6.89
N VAL A 68 -3.65 1.31 -7.32
CA VAL A 68 -3.26 0.06 -7.97
C VAL A 68 -3.87 0.05 -9.36
N LYS A 69 -3.03 0.09 -10.39
CA LYS A 69 -3.47 -0.05 -11.77
C LYS A 69 -3.60 -1.53 -12.09
N VAL A 70 -4.84 -1.94 -12.33
CA VAL A 70 -5.18 -3.27 -12.82
C VAL A 70 -5.68 -3.11 -14.25
N GLU A 71 -5.28 -4.02 -15.13
CA GLU A 71 -5.84 -4.15 -16.47
C GLU A 71 -6.49 -5.53 -16.59
N GLY A 72 -7.48 -5.64 -17.48
CA GLY A 72 -8.31 -6.84 -17.61
C GLY A 72 -7.51 -8.13 -17.74
N GLY A 73 -8.08 -9.21 -17.20
CA GLY A 73 -7.60 -10.59 -17.26
C GLY A 73 -8.74 -11.54 -16.94
N SER A 74 -8.54 -12.86 -17.03
CA SER A 74 -9.56 -13.80 -16.52
C SER A 74 -9.86 -13.47 -15.06
N PHE A 75 -11.12 -13.55 -14.65
CA PHE A 75 -11.64 -13.16 -13.32
C PHE A 75 -10.80 -13.70 -12.13
N TRP A 76 -10.04 -14.78 -12.34
CA TRP A 76 -9.20 -15.46 -11.36
C TRP A 76 -7.77 -14.90 -11.20
N PHE A 77 -7.28 -14.09 -12.15
CA PHE A 77 -5.89 -13.60 -12.17
C PHE A 77 -5.81 -12.15 -12.69
N PRO A 78 -6.12 -11.14 -11.86
CA PRO A 78 -5.98 -9.74 -12.27
C PRO A 78 -4.51 -9.42 -12.58
N LYS A 79 -4.28 -8.77 -13.72
CA LYS A 79 -2.95 -8.27 -14.10
C LYS A 79 -2.73 -6.90 -13.47
N VAL A 80 -1.84 -6.83 -12.49
CA VAL A 80 -1.48 -5.57 -11.83
C VAL A 80 -0.28 -4.98 -12.57
N HIS A 81 -0.43 -3.80 -13.17
CA HIS A 81 0.62 -3.17 -13.97
C HIS A 81 1.58 -2.40 -13.07
N TYR A 82 1.03 -1.52 -12.23
CA TYR A 82 1.81 -0.73 -11.31
C TYR A 82 1.03 -0.37 -10.04
N ILE A 83 1.79 0.00 -9.02
CA ILE A 83 1.28 0.54 -7.77
C ILE A 83 1.91 1.91 -7.56
N ASP A 84 1.08 2.92 -7.32
CA ASP A 84 1.52 4.23 -6.87
C ASP A 84 1.30 4.38 -5.37
N LEU A 85 2.35 4.75 -4.67
CA LEU A 85 2.36 5.05 -3.25
C LEU A 85 2.54 6.56 -3.09
N PHE A 86 1.54 7.19 -2.50
CA PHE A 86 1.59 8.60 -2.13
C PHE A 86 1.94 8.66 -0.64
N THR A 87 3.13 9.14 -0.35
CA THR A 87 3.67 9.25 1.02
C THR A 87 4.01 10.68 1.38
N VAL A 88 4.16 10.94 2.67
CA VAL A 88 4.71 12.18 3.22
C VAL A 88 5.94 11.82 4.06
N ASP A 89 7.08 12.47 3.79
CA ASP A 89 8.27 12.36 4.62
C ASP A 89 7.97 12.99 5.99
N SER A 90 8.11 12.21 7.06
CA SER A 90 7.75 12.64 8.41
C SER A 90 8.69 13.71 8.97
N GLU A 91 9.88 13.88 8.41
CA GLU A 91 10.88 14.85 8.89
C GLU A 91 10.63 16.26 8.36
N ASN A 92 10.31 16.38 7.07
CA ASN A 92 10.22 17.67 6.36
C ASN A 92 8.84 17.94 5.75
N GLY A 93 7.91 16.99 5.81
CA GLY A 93 6.56 17.12 5.25
C GLY A 93 6.47 17.01 3.72
N ALA A 94 7.56 16.65 3.03
CA ALA A 94 7.58 16.55 1.58
C ALA A 94 6.66 15.42 1.10
N GLN A 95 5.86 15.70 0.07
CA GLN A 95 5.05 14.68 -0.60
C GLN A 95 5.89 13.91 -1.61
N ILE A 96 5.85 12.58 -1.52
CA ILE A 96 6.63 11.68 -2.37
C ILE A 96 5.68 10.72 -3.07
N LEU A 97 5.80 10.63 -4.40
CA LEU A 97 5.14 9.62 -5.22
C LEU A 97 6.15 8.55 -5.59
N LYS A 98 5.92 7.31 -5.16
CA LYS A 98 6.72 6.14 -5.54
C LYS A 98 5.88 5.20 -6.39
N ARG A 99 6.29 5.02 -7.65
CA ARG A 99 5.69 4.02 -8.55
C ARG A 99 6.49 2.72 -8.51
N ILE A 100 5.78 1.60 -8.39
CA ILE A 100 6.32 0.25 -8.48
C ILE A 100 5.70 -0.41 -9.70
N ASN A 101 6.50 -0.63 -10.75
CA ASN A 101 6.06 -1.37 -11.93
C ASN A 101 6.17 -2.87 -11.65
N LEU A 102 5.08 -3.60 -11.84
CA LEU A 102 4.98 -5.05 -11.62
C LEU A 102 4.96 -5.84 -12.93
N LEU A 103 4.55 -5.19 -14.01
CA LEU A 103 4.64 -5.70 -15.37
C LEU A 103 5.50 -4.74 -16.21
N PRO A 104 6.29 -5.27 -17.16
CA PRO A 104 6.96 -4.42 -18.15
C PRO A 104 5.90 -3.69 -18.98
N ASN A 105 6.19 -2.44 -19.37
CA ASN A 105 5.33 -1.72 -20.30
C ASN A 105 5.37 -2.46 -21.64
N GLU A 106 4.23 -2.95 -22.11
CA GLU A 106 4.10 -3.40 -23.50
C GLU A 106 4.12 -2.13 -24.38
N TYR A 107 5.14 -2.01 -25.22
CA TYR A 107 5.35 -0.90 -26.17
C TYR A 107 4.51 -1.09 -27.43
#